data_AF-A0A8C2UB20-F1
#
_entry.id   AF-A0A8C2UB20-F1
#
_cell.length_a   1.000
_cell.length_b   1.000
_cell.length_c   1.000
_cell.angle_alpha   90.00
_cell.angle_beta   90.00
_cell.angle_gamma   90.00
#
_symmetry.space_group_name_H-M   'P 1'
#
loop_
_entity.id
_entity.type
_entity.pdbx_description
1 polymer ?
#
loop_
_entity_poly.entity_id
_entity_poly.type
_entity_poly.pdbx_seq_one_letter_code
_entity_poly.pdbx_strand_id
1 'polypeptide(L)'
;MCRGGICAWGNRSWKGAHRRLLKLVSIRFINYTKSAIKGIAEQLDATSRMAWENRIALDTMLAEKGCVCVMLGTHCCTFIPSNTAPDVTITKHCWGLLPLPVNWQKIQE
;
A
#
# COMPACT_ATOMS: atom_id res chain seq x y z
N MET A 1 26.39 -36.63 -17.97
CA MET A 1 27.75 -37.06 -18.37
C MET A 1 28.77 -36.07 -17.82
N CYS A 2 29.55 -36.46 -16.80
CA CYS A 2 30.84 -35.83 -16.52
C CYS A 2 31.88 -36.64 -17.30
N ARG A 3 32.61 -36.00 -18.23
CA ARG A 3 33.83 -36.57 -18.79
C ARG A 3 35.00 -35.71 -18.30
N GLY A 4 36.06 -36.34 -17.82
CA GLY A 4 37.35 -35.67 -17.58
C GLY A 4 37.50 -34.91 -16.25
N GLY A 5 36.98 -35.42 -15.13
CA GLY A 5 37.44 -35.04 -13.79
C GLY A 5 37.06 -33.64 -13.27
N ILE A 6 36.58 -32.72 -14.11
CA ILE A 6 36.10 -31.41 -13.65
C ILE A 6 34.59 -31.48 -13.46
N CYS A 7 34.21 -31.85 -12.25
CA CYS A 7 32.87 -31.71 -11.74
C CYS A 7 32.55 -30.20 -11.61
N ALA A 8 31.77 -29.64 -12.55
CA ALA A 8 31.19 -28.30 -12.45
C ALA A 8 30.10 -28.24 -11.34
N TRP A 9 30.49 -28.49 -10.10
CA TRP A 9 29.62 -28.59 -8.91
C TRP A 9 29.50 -27.27 -8.15
N GLY A 10 29.69 -26.13 -8.80
CA GLY A 10 29.84 -24.85 -8.10
C GLY A 10 28.69 -23.84 -8.19
N ASN A 11 27.88 -23.82 -9.26
CA ASN A 11 27.13 -22.57 -9.56
C ASN A 11 25.66 -22.71 -9.94
N ARG A 12 25.21 -23.83 -10.53
CA ARG A 12 23.83 -23.94 -11.03
C ARG A 12 22.82 -24.23 -9.92
N SER A 13 23.19 -25.12 -8.98
CA SER A 13 22.39 -25.43 -7.80
C SER A 13 22.25 -24.22 -6.86
N TRP A 14 23.36 -23.53 -6.59
CA TRP A 14 23.39 -22.31 -5.78
C TRP A 14 22.56 -21.17 -6.38
N LYS A 15 22.71 -20.89 -7.67
CA LYS A 15 21.85 -19.89 -8.36
C LYS A 15 20.37 -20.27 -8.31
N GLY A 16 20.04 -21.56 -8.37
CA GLY A 16 18.66 -22.06 -8.24
C GLY A 16 18.11 -21.93 -6.82
N ALA A 17 18.89 -22.32 -5.81
CA ALA A 17 18.53 -22.19 -4.40
C ALA A 17 18.40 -20.73 -3.98
N HIS A 18 19.35 -19.88 -4.38
CA HIS A 18 19.32 -18.44 -4.17
C HIS A 18 18.08 -17.80 -4.81
N ARG A 19 17.75 -18.14 -6.06
CA ARG A 19 16.53 -17.64 -6.72
C ARG A 19 15.25 -18.08 -6.01
N ARG A 20 15.20 -19.31 -5.48
CA ARG A 20 14.06 -19.80 -4.68
C ARG A 20 13.93 -19.07 -3.35
N LEU A 21 15.04 -18.89 -2.62
CA LEU A 21 15.08 -18.16 -1.35
C LEU A 21 14.67 -16.70 -1.53
N LEU A 22 15.24 -16.02 -2.53
CA LEU A 22 14.90 -14.63 -2.86
C LEU A 22 13.41 -14.48 -3.14
N LYS A 23 12.84 -15.39 -3.93
CA LYS A 23 11.41 -15.39 -4.27
C LYS A 23 10.50 -15.58 -3.05
N LEU A 24 10.85 -16.48 -2.13
CA LEU A 24 10.09 -16.70 -0.91
C LEU A 24 10.13 -15.49 0.02
N VAL A 25 11.30 -14.85 0.15
CA VAL A 25 11.46 -13.64 0.94
C VAL A 25 10.64 -12.48 0.36
N SER A 26 10.66 -12.28 -0.96
CA SER A 26 9.86 -11.25 -1.62
C SER A 26 8.35 -11.46 -1.44
N ILE A 27 7.85 -12.69 -1.59
CA ILE A 27 6.41 -12.98 -1.39
C ILE A 27 6.00 -12.72 0.06
N ARG A 28 6.83 -13.13 1.02
CA ARG A 28 6.56 -12.91 2.44
C ARG A 28 6.54 -11.42 2.78
N PHE A 29 7.47 -10.64 2.23
CA PHE A 29 7.49 -9.19 2.38
C PHE A 29 6.21 -8.54 1.83
N ILE A 30 5.81 -8.88 0.59
CA ILE A 30 4.60 -8.36 -0.04
C ILE A 30 3.34 -8.66 0.80
N ASN A 31 3.23 -9.87 1.35
CA ASN A 31 2.10 -10.25 2.19
C ASN A 31 2.03 -9.43 3.49
N TYR A 32 3.16 -9.18 4.16
CA TYR A 32 3.19 -8.31 5.34
C TYR A 32 2.86 -6.86 4.99
N THR A 33 3.44 -6.33 3.91
CA THR A 33 3.15 -4.97 3.44
C THR A 33 1.67 -4.79 3.11
N LYS A 34 1.04 -5.79 2.47
CA LYS A 34 -0.40 -5.79 2.19
C LYS A 34 -1.23 -5.71 3.47
N SER A 35 -0.90 -6.52 4.47
CA SER A 35 -1.60 -6.50 5.76
C SER A 35 -1.45 -5.16 6.47
N ALA A 36 -0.25 -4.58 6.46
CA ALA A 36 0.03 -3.29 7.08
C ALA A 36 -0.74 -2.15 6.39
N ILE A 37 -0.72 -2.11 5.05
CA ILE A 37 -1.45 -1.08 4.27
C ILE A 37 -2.96 -1.20 4.50
N LYS A 38 -3.50 -2.41 4.61
CA LYS A 38 -4.91 -2.61 4.93
C LYS A 38 -5.27 -2.01 6.29
N GLY A 39 -4.47 -2.27 7.33
CA GLY A 39 -4.69 -1.68 8.65
C GLY A 39 -4.59 -0.14 8.66
N ILE A 40 -3.64 0.43 7.92
CA ILE A 40 -3.52 1.88 7.74
C ILE A 40 -4.76 2.46 7.05
N ALA A 41 -5.28 1.77 6.02
CA ALA A 41 -6.48 2.19 5.32
C ALA A 41 -7.70 2.21 6.26
N GLU A 42 -7.88 1.17 7.07
CA GLU A 42 -8.99 1.09 8.05
C GLU A 42 -8.90 2.23 9.08
N GLN A 43 -7.70 2.50 9.62
CA GLN A 43 -7.49 3.61 10.55
C GLN A 43 -7.73 4.98 9.91
N LEU A 44 -7.32 5.15 8.65
CA LEU A 44 -7.52 6.40 7.91
C LEU A 44 -9.01 6.66 7.64
N ASP A 45 -9.78 5.62 7.31
CA ASP A 45 -11.24 5.72 7.13
C ASP A 45 -11.91 6.24 8.41
N ALA A 46 -11.63 5.59 9.54
CA ALA A 46 -12.17 5.98 10.84
C ALA A 46 -11.77 7.42 11.22
N THR A 47 -10.51 7.78 10.99
CA THR A 47 -10.00 9.12 11.32
C THR A 47 -10.63 10.20 10.44
N SER A 48 -10.79 9.95 9.14
CA SER A 48 -11.44 10.89 8.22
C SER A 48 -12.90 11.15 8.59
N ARG A 49 -13.61 10.11 9.04
CA ARG A 49 -15.00 10.19 9.53
C ARG A 49 -15.12 11.03 10.81
N MET A 50 -14.25 10.78 11.79
CA MET A 50 -14.20 11.61 12.99
C MET A 50 -13.87 13.08 12.67
N ALA A 51 -12.95 13.33 11.75
CA ALA A 51 -12.62 14.69 11.33
C ALA A 51 -13.83 15.40 10.68
N TRP A 52 -14.65 14.68 9.92
CA TRP A 52 -15.88 15.19 9.33
C TRP A 52 -16.94 15.51 10.38
N GLU A 53 -17.19 14.59 11.32
CA GLU A 53 -18.11 14.79 12.44
C GLU A 53 -17.70 15.99 13.30
N ASN A 54 -16.41 16.09 13.63
CA ASN A 54 -15.85 17.24 14.35
C ASN A 54 -16.04 18.55 13.58
N ARG A 55 -15.89 18.54 12.25
CA ARG A 55 -16.11 19.73 11.43
C ARG A 55 -17.57 20.19 11.48
N ILE A 56 -18.53 19.27 11.37
CA ILE A 56 -19.96 19.61 11.46
C ILE A 56 -20.29 20.22 12.83
N ALA A 57 -19.79 19.61 13.90
CA ALA A 57 -20.00 20.14 15.25
C ALA A 57 -19.42 21.55 15.40
N LEU A 58 -18.18 21.78 14.95
CA LEU A 58 -17.54 23.08 15.02
C LEU A 58 -18.25 24.13 14.14
N ASP A 59 -18.68 23.77 12.94
CA ASP A 59 -19.40 24.68 12.04
C ASP A 59 -20.77 25.04 12.61
N THR A 60 -21.44 24.10 13.28
CA THR A 60 -22.69 24.36 14.01
C THR A 60 -22.46 25.33 15.16
N MET A 61 -21.40 25.13 15.95
CA MET A 61 -21.04 26.03 17.05
C MET A 61 -20.58 27.41 16.57
N LEU A 62 -20.01 27.50 15.38
CA LEU A 62 -19.48 28.73 14.78
C LEU A 62 -20.42 29.32 13.72
N ALA A 63 -21.68 28.89 13.65
CA ALA A 63 -22.63 29.35 12.63
C ALA A 63 -22.74 30.89 12.59
N GLU A 64 -22.76 31.55 13.75
CA GLU A 64 -22.81 33.02 13.87
C GLU A 64 -21.49 33.72 13.51
N LYS A 65 -20.36 32.99 13.58
CA LYS A 65 -19.00 33.51 13.32
C LYS A 65 -18.49 33.18 11.91
N GLY A 66 -19.34 32.63 11.05
CA GLY A 66 -18.99 32.27 9.68
C GLY A 66 -18.35 30.88 9.52
N CYS A 67 -18.57 29.96 10.46
CA CYS A 67 -18.03 28.61 10.44
C CYS A 67 -16.49 28.54 10.59
N VAL A 68 -15.94 27.32 10.61
CA VAL A 68 -14.49 27.10 10.76
C VAL A 68 -13.69 27.70 9.62
N CYS A 69 -14.26 27.72 8.40
CA CYS A 69 -13.54 28.14 7.21
C CYS A 69 -13.23 29.64 7.18
N VAL A 70 -14.15 30.49 7.67
CA VAL A 70 -13.91 31.93 7.80
C VAL A 70 -12.79 32.21 8.80
N MET A 71 -12.71 31.42 9.89
CA MET A 71 -11.63 31.58 10.87
C MET A 71 -10.27 31.09 10.36
N LEU A 72 -10.23 30.04 9.53
CA LEU A 72 -8.99 29.51 8.98
C LEU A 72 -8.51 30.22 7.70
N GLY A 73 -9.41 30.94 7.00
CA GLY A 73 -9.11 31.67 5.78
C GLY A 73 -8.52 30.77 4.70
N THR A 74 -7.35 31.14 4.18
CA THR A 74 -6.65 30.42 3.09
C THR A 74 -6.18 29.02 3.48
N HIS A 75 -6.11 28.70 4.77
CA HIS A 75 -5.74 27.37 5.25
C HIS A 75 -6.94 26.44 5.46
N CYS A 76 -8.15 26.91 5.15
CA CYS A 76 -9.35 26.10 5.28
C CYS A 76 -9.36 24.94 4.27
N CYS A 77 -9.50 23.72 4.78
CA CYS A 77 -9.82 22.56 3.96
C CYS A 77 -11.35 22.45 3.79
N THR A 78 -11.84 22.55 2.55
CA THR A 78 -13.25 22.38 2.19
C THR A 78 -13.64 20.92 1.97
N PHE A 79 -12.67 20.06 1.66
CA PHE A 79 -12.87 18.65 1.38
C PHE A 79 -11.97 17.78 2.25
N ILE A 80 -12.56 16.77 2.90
CA ILE A 80 -11.82 15.70 3.58
C ILE A 80 -11.77 14.52 2.62
N PRO A 81 -10.60 14.17 2.06
CA PRO A 81 -10.51 13.10 1.08
C PRO A 81 -10.74 11.72 1.72
N SER A 82 -11.68 10.96 1.14
CA SER A 82 -11.87 9.55 1.46
C SER A 82 -10.94 8.69 0.60
N ASN A 83 -9.70 8.51 1.06
CA ASN A 83 -8.68 7.77 0.30
C ASN A 83 -8.83 6.23 0.34
N THR A 84 -9.88 5.77 1.01
CA THR A 84 -10.17 4.38 1.36
C THR A 84 -11.30 3.77 0.53
N ALA A 85 -12.07 4.60 -0.19
CA ALA A 85 -13.13 4.12 -1.07
C ALA A 85 -12.59 3.15 -2.15
N PRO A 86 -13.43 2.21 -2.63
CA PRO A 86 -12.99 1.11 -3.50
C PRO A 86 -12.40 1.55 -4.84
N ASP A 87 -12.74 2.75 -5.32
CA ASP A 87 -12.14 3.36 -6.52
C ASP A 87 -10.96 4.30 -6.21
N VAL A 88 -10.50 4.37 -4.96
CA VAL A 88 -9.50 5.35 -4.52
C VAL A 88 -8.12 4.72 -4.35
N THR A 89 -7.12 5.59 -4.32
CA THR A 89 -5.69 5.35 -4.42
C THR A 89 -5.20 4.19 -3.55
N ILE A 90 -5.52 4.17 -2.25
CA ILE A 90 -4.94 3.18 -1.32
C ILE A 90 -5.47 1.77 -1.62
N THR A 91 -6.78 1.62 -1.81
CA THR A 91 -7.41 0.33 -2.09
C THR A 91 -6.94 -0.19 -3.45
N LYS A 92 -6.89 0.66 -4.48
CA LYS A 92 -6.33 0.31 -5.80
C LYS A 92 -4.88 -0.17 -5.73
N HIS A 93 -4.02 0.55 -5.01
CA HIS A 93 -2.61 0.15 -4.85
C HIS A 93 -2.46 -1.13 -4.02
N CYS A 94 -3.32 -1.35 -3.01
CA CYS A 94 -3.35 -2.60 -2.26
C CYS A 94 -3.78 -3.79 -3.13
N TRP A 95 -4.73 -3.61 -4.04
CA TRP A 95 -5.08 -4.61 -5.06
C TRP A 95 -3.92 -4.86 -6.03
N GLY A 96 -3.16 -3.82 -6.40
CA GLY A 96 -1.93 -3.95 -7.20
C GLY A 96 -0.81 -4.74 -6.52
N LEU A 97 -0.88 -4.94 -5.20
CA LEU A 97 0.03 -5.79 -4.41
C LEU A 97 -0.45 -7.25 -4.31
N LEU A 98 -1.56 -7.65 -4.95
CA LEU A 98 -1.79 -9.07 -5.21
C LEU A 98 -0.55 -9.66 -5.90
N PRO A 99 -0.24 -10.96 -5.72
CA PRO A 99 0.95 -11.51 -6.31
C PRO A 99 0.85 -11.26 -7.82
N LEU A 100 1.72 -10.39 -8.32
CA LEU A 100 2.10 -10.38 -9.72
C LEU A 100 2.24 -11.86 -10.06
N PRO A 101 1.50 -12.37 -11.06
CA PRO A 101 1.61 -13.75 -11.42
C PRO A 101 3.09 -14.03 -11.56
N VAL A 102 3.48 -15.17 -11.03
CA VAL A 102 4.83 -15.69 -10.87
C VAL A 102 5.66 -15.70 -12.17
N ASN A 103 5.11 -15.19 -13.28
CA ASN A 103 5.72 -14.91 -14.56
C ASN A 103 6.37 -13.51 -14.62
N TRP A 104 7.40 -13.30 -13.80
CA TRP A 104 8.46 -12.33 -14.12
C TRP A 104 9.19 -12.64 -15.46
N GLN A 105 8.85 -13.74 -16.13
CA GLN A 105 9.38 -14.12 -17.45
C GLN A 105 8.79 -13.34 -18.63
N LYS A 106 7.71 -12.57 -18.47
CA LYS A 106 7.11 -11.79 -19.57
C LYS A 106 7.41 -10.29 -19.53
N ILE A 107 8.24 -9.83 -18.60
CA ILE A 107 8.65 -8.41 -18.49
C ILE A 107 10.09 -8.21 -19.04
N GLN A 108 10.66 -9.24 -19.68
CA GLN A 108 12.02 -9.21 -20.25
C GLN A 108 12.05 -9.73 -21.71
N GLU A 109 10.92 -9.67 -22.41
CA GLU A 109 10.88 -9.74 -23.89
C GLU A 109 10.56 -8.37 -24.45
#